data_AF-A0A1S1TB38-F1
#
_entry.id   AF-A0A1S1TB38-F1
#
_cell.length_a   1.000
_cell.length_b   1.000
_cell.length_c   1.000
_cell.angle_alpha   90.00
_cell.angle_beta   90.00
_cell.angle_gamma   90.00
#
_symmetry.space_group_name_H-M   'P 1'
#
loop_
_entity.id
_entity.type
_entity.pdbx_description
1 polymer ?
#
loop_
_entity_poly.entity_id
_entity_poly.type
_entity_poly.pdbx_seq_one_letter_code
_entity_poly.pdbx_strand_id
1 'polypeptide(L)'
;MQSRIASRLQESGKRQLLEAQRAWERYRDAECRYRQANFPSMTSNADCQKALASQRARDLSTQLEWLDEVEGNIGGGPASCESVAGKTAAARLVRMCLAVTTATRPPCNAQNSCELITSEIKRSCRLLGKGAPSFCRDYR
;
A
#
# COMPACT_ATOMS: atom_id res chain seq x y z
N MET A 1 21.59 10.53 3.95
CA MET A 1 20.31 10.87 4.61
C MET A 1 19.41 9.63 4.49
N GLN A 2 19.32 8.80 5.52
CA GLN A 2 18.39 7.68 5.49
C GLN A 2 16.98 8.27 5.59
N SER A 3 16.16 8.08 4.56
CA SER A 3 14.83 8.69 4.51
C SER A 3 13.89 7.94 5.45
N ARG A 4 13.33 8.64 6.46
CA ARG A 4 12.32 8.09 7.39
C ARG A 4 11.11 7.50 6.68
N ILE A 5 10.84 7.93 5.45
CA ILE A 5 9.76 7.37 4.63
C ILE A 5 10.06 5.93 4.19
N ALA A 6 11.33 5.57 3.95
CA ALA A 6 11.69 4.24 3.48
C ALA A 6 11.39 3.15 4.52
N SER A 7 11.46 3.46 5.81
CA SER A 7 11.09 2.52 6.88
C SER A 7 9.58 2.28 6.99
N ARG A 8 8.74 3.15 6.42
CA ARG A 8 7.28 3.01 6.39
C ARG A 8 6.76 2.29 5.14
N LEU A 9 7.62 2.06 4.15
CA LEU A 9 7.22 1.50 2.86
C LEU A 9 7.48 -0.01 2.78
N GLN A 10 6.62 -0.71 2.03
CA GLN A 10 6.90 -2.09 1.57
C GLN A 10 8.01 -2.10 0.51
N GLU A 11 8.59 -3.28 0.21
CA GLU A 11 9.72 -3.42 -0.72
C GLU A 11 9.44 -2.91 -2.15
N SER A 12 8.20 -3.01 -2.65
CA SER A 12 7.79 -2.38 -3.91
C SER A 12 7.84 -0.85 -3.82
N GLY A 13 7.28 -0.27 -2.75
CA GLY A 13 7.30 1.17 -2.50
C GLY A 13 8.71 1.72 -2.30
N LYS A 14 9.59 0.99 -1.62
CA LYS A 14 11.02 1.37 -1.49
C LYS A 14 11.72 1.47 -2.84
N ARG A 15 11.46 0.52 -3.75
CA ARG A 15 12.00 0.55 -5.13
C ARG A 15 11.49 1.75 -5.92
N GLN A 16 10.19 2.05 -5.82
CA GLN A 16 9.59 3.23 -6.46
C GLN A 16 10.15 4.54 -5.88
N LEU A 17 10.34 4.63 -4.57
CA LEU A 17 10.96 5.79 -3.93
C LEU A 17 12.39 6.03 -4.43
N LEU A 18 13.18 4.95 -4.55
CA LEU A 18 14.55 5.03 -5.08
C LEU A 18 14.57 5.49 -6.54
N GLU A 19 13.63 5.01 -7.36
CA GLU A 19 13.47 5.46 -8.74
C GLU A 19 13.10 6.96 -8.80
N ALA A 20 12.09 7.37 -8.03
CA ALA A 20 11.65 8.75 -7.94
C ALA A 20 12.79 9.68 -7.47
N GLN A 21 13.60 9.24 -6.50
CA GLN A 21 14.74 10.00 -6.01
C GLN A 21 15.80 10.20 -7.10
N ARG A 22 16.13 9.15 -7.86
CA ARG A 22 17.06 9.25 -9.00
C ARG A 22 16.55 10.17 -10.10
N ALA A 23 15.25 10.12 -10.40
CA ALA A 23 14.64 11.03 -11.37
C ALA A 23 14.70 12.49 -10.90
N TRP A 24 14.41 12.73 -9.61
CA TRP A 24 14.49 14.05 -9.00
C TRP A 24 15.91 14.62 -9.01
N GLU A 25 16.94 13.81 -8.74
CA GLU A 25 18.34 14.26 -8.81
C GLU A 25 18.71 14.73 -10.23
N ARG A 26 18.30 13.98 -11.26
CA ARG A 26 18.51 14.40 -12.66
C ARG A 26 17.80 15.71 -12.98
N TYR A 27 16.56 15.87 -12.53
CA TYR A 27 15.80 17.12 -12.69
C TYR A 27 16.51 18.30 -12.00
N ARG A 28 16.88 18.13 -10.72
CA ARG A 28 17.59 19.17 -9.95
C ARG A 28 18.85 19.64 -10.67
N ASP A 29 19.66 18.71 -11.15
CA ASP A 29 20.93 19.05 -11.78
C ASP A 29 20.75 19.68 -13.17
N ALA A 30 19.68 19.32 -13.90
CA ALA A 30 19.31 19.99 -15.14
C ALA A 30 18.81 21.42 -14.87
N GLU A 31 17.89 21.57 -13.93
CA GLU A 31 17.26 22.84 -13.56
C GLU A 31 18.29 23.84 -13.00
N CYS A 32 19.19 23.40 -12.13
CA CYS A 32 20.20 24.28 -11.55
C CYS A 32 21.27 24.72 -12.55
N ARG A 33 21.63 23.88 -13.54
CA ARG A 33 22.48 24.30 -14.65
C ARG A 33 21.78 25.32 -15.54
N TYR A 34 20.50 25.11 -15.86
CA TYR A 34 19.70 26.05 -16.62
C TYR A 34 19.62 27.42 -15.91
N ARG A 35 19.30 27.44 -14.61
CA ARG A 35 19.21 28.69 -13.84
C ARG A 35 20.54 29.41 -13.74
N GLN A 36 21.64 28.70 -13.49
CA GLN A 36 22.98 29.30 -13.45
C GLN A 36 23.36 29.93 -14.79
N ALA A 37 23.04 29.27 -15.91
CA ALA A 37 23.40 29.76 -17.24
C ALA A 37 22.60 31.01 -17.66
N ASN A 38 21.33 31.09 -17.25
CA ASN A 38 20.42 32.15 -17.71
C ASN A 38 20.21 33.27 -16.67
N PHE A 39 20.39 32.98 -15.38
CA PHE A 39 20.15 33.91 -14.27
C PHE A 39 21.29 33.89 -13.23
N PRO A 40 22.57 34.05 -13.66
CA PRO A 40 23.73 33.93 -12.77
C PRO A 40 23.74 34.95 -11.63
N SER A 41 23.12 36.12 -11.81
CA SER A 41 22.98 37.14 -10.74
C SER A 41 21.91 36.81 -9.70
N MET A 42 20.99 35.89 -10.01
CA MET A 42 19.87 35.54 -9.14
C MET A 42 20.17 34.31 -8.28
N THR A 43 20.95 33.36 -8.80
CA THR A 43 21.27 32.12 -8.09
C THR A 43 22.56 31.50 -8.59
N SER A 44 23.27 30.82 -7.69
CA SER A 44 24.30 29.87 -8.08
C SER A 44 23.73 28.45 -8.25
N ASN A 45 24.49 27.57 -8.89
CA ASN A 45 24.16 26.13 -8.94
C ASN A 45 24.04 25.54 -7.52
N ALA A 46 24.97 25.89 -6.63
CA ALA A 46 24.96 25.44 -5.24
C ALA A 46 23.73 25.94 -4.47
N ASP A 47 23.37 27.23 -4.62
CA ASP A 47 22.19 27.80 -3.97
C ASP A 47 20.89 27.17 -4.48
N CYS A 48 20.80 26.96 -5.79
CA CYS A 48 19.68 26.25 -6.41
C CYS A 48 19.56 24.82 -5.87
N GLN A 49 20.65 24.06 -5.82
CA GLN A 49 20.66 22.70 -5.30
C GLN A 49 20.21 22.66 -3.85
N LYS A 50 20.69 23.59 -3.01
CA LYS A 50 20.27 23.72 -1.61
C LYS A 50 18.78 24.03 -1.48
N ALA A 51 18.27 24.95 -2.29
CA ALA A 51 16.85 25.32 -2.28
C ALA A 51 15.95 24.15 -2.70
N LEU A 52 16.28 23.48 -3.82
CA LEU A 52 15.52 22.33 -4.31
C LEU A 52 15.62 21.13 -3.34
N ALA A 53 16.79 20.87 -2.75
CA ALA A 53 16.93 19.82 -1.73
C ALA A 53 16.06 20.09 -0.51
N SER A 54 15.96 21.35 -0.08
CA SER A 54 15.07 21.75 1.01
C SER A 54 13.59 21.58 0.66
N GLN A 55 13.20 21.85 -0.58
CA GLN A 55 11.85 21.57 -1.09
C GLN A 55 11.57 20.07 -1.07
N ARG A 56 12.47 19.25 -1.61
CA ARG A 56 12.34 17.79 -1.63
C ARG A 56 12.21 17.20 -0.23
N ALA A 57 12.96 17.72 0.74
CA ALA A 57 12.83 17.29 2.13
C ALA A 57 11.43 17.56 2.68
N ARG A 58 10.82 18.72 2.37
CA ARG A 58 9.44 19.02 2.75
C ARG A 58 8.44 18.09 2.06
N ASP A 59 8.59 17.87 0.76
CA ASP A 59 7.72 16.97 0.00
C ASP A 59 7.75 15.54 0.59
N LEU A 60 8.94 15.05 0.96
CA LEU A 60 9.09 13.74 1.58
C LEU A 60 8.47 13.69 2.99
N SER A 61 8.52 14.78 3.76
CA SER A 61 7.81 14.87 5.05
C SER A 61 6.30 14.83 4.86
N THR A 62 5.75 15.57 3.90
CA THR A 62 4.31 15.51 3.58
C THR A 62 3.88 14.12 3.11
N GLN A 63 4.70 13.44 2.31
CA GLN A 63 4.41 12.06 1.92
C GLN A 63 4.43 11.09 3.11
N LEU A 64 5.30 11.33 4.10
CA LEU A 64 5.30 10.57 5.34
C LEU A 64 4.02 10.82 6.14
N GLU A 65 3.55 12.06 6.23
CA GLU A 65 2.27 12.41 6.86
C GLU A 65 1.10 11.70 6.16
N TRP A 66 1.07 11.70 4.82
CA TRP A 66 0.06 10.94 4.07
C TRP A 66 0.10 9.47 4.43
N LEU A 67 1.28 8.85 4.54
CA LEU A 67 1.39 7.45 4.96
C LEU A 67 0.86 7.21 6.38
N ASP A 68 1.09 8.14 7.31
CA ASP A 68 0.58 8.05 8.68
C ASP A 68 -0.96 8.23 8.73
N GLU A 69 -1.52 9.16 7.95
CA GLU A 69 -2.98 9.33 7.79
C GLU A 69 -3.64 8.10 7.16
N VAL A 70 -2.93 7.49 6.21
CA VAL A 70 -3.29 6.29 5.47
C VAL A 70 -3.14 5.01 6.32
N GLU A 71 -2.20 4.95 7.28
CA GLU A 71 -2.18 3.91 8.32
C GLU A 71 -3.44 4.01 9.22
N GLY A 72 -4.04 5.19 9.34
CA GLY A 72 -5.37 5.40 9.92
C GLY A 72 -6.55 5.15 8.97
N ASN A 73 -6.34 5.16 7.63
CA ASN A 73 -7.44 5.16 6.65
C ASN A 73 -7.10 4.67 5.21
N ILE A 74 -6.40 3.52 5.04
CA ILE A 74 -6.20 2.72 3.80
C ILE A 74 -4.89 3.00 3.00
N GLY A 75 -3.83 2.24 3.33
CA GLY A 75 -2.50 2.23 2.65
C GLY A 75 -2.16 0.99 1.85
N GLY A 76 -3.17 0.45 1.22
CA GLY A 76 -3.20 -0.78 0.47
C GLY A 76 -4.65 -1.22 0.49
N GLY A 77 -5.19 -1.71 -0.63
CA GLY A 77 -6.50 -2.36 -0.60
C GLY A 77 -6.59 -3.30 0.61
N PRO A 78 -7.78 -3.45 1.23
CA PRO A 78 -7.90 -3.94 2.59
C PRO A 78 -7.01 -5.16 2.78
N ALA A 79 -6.05 -5.06 3.72
CA ALA A 79 -4.88 -5.91 3.79
C ALA A 79 -5.26 -7.38 3.51
N SER A 80 -4.54 -8.02 2.59
CA SER A 80 -4.89 -9.36 2.14
C SER A 80 -5.00 -10.29 3.33
N CYS A 81 -5.92 -11.24 3.27
CA CYS A 81 -6.09 -12.15 4.39
C CYS A 81 -4.81 -12.94 4.67
N GLU A 82 -4.01 -13.18 3.63
CA GLU A 82 -2.67 -13.75 3.76
C GLU A 82 -1.71 -12.87 4.58
N SER A 83 -1.73 -11.54 4.42
CA SER A 83 -0.84 -10.65 5.17
C SER A 83 -1.29 -10.42 6.61
N VAL A 84 -2.61 -10.44 6.87
CA VAL A 84 -3.18 -10.21 8.21
C VAL A 84 -3.18 -11.48 9.06
N ALA A 85 -3.65 -12.60 8.52
CA ALA A 85 -3.84 -13.84 9.28
C ALA A 85 -2.70 -14.86 9.06
N GLY A 86 -1.85 -14.64 8.07
CA GLY A 86 -0.83 -15.58 7.63
C GLY A 86 -1.37 -16.66 6.68
N LYS A 87 -0.46 -17.23 5.87
CA LYS A 87 -0.77 -18.19 4.80
C LYS A 87 -1.69 -19.33 5.23
N THR A 88 -1.40 -19.98 6.36
CA THR A 88 -2.15 -21.15 6.83
C THR A 88 -3.58 -20.80 7.22
N ALA A 89 -3.77 -19.69 7.94
CA ALA A 89 -5.10 -19.26 8.37
C ALA A 89 -5.92 -18.72 7.18
N ALA A 90 -5.31 -17.93 6.30
CA ALA A 90 -5.94 -17.43 5.08
C ALA A 90 -6.39 -18.58 4.16
N ALA A 91 -5.53 -19.59 3.95
CA ALA A 91 -5.89 -20.77 3.16
C ALA A 91 -7.04 -21.58 3.79
N ARG A 92 -7.12 -21.63 5.13
CA ARG A 92 -8.27 -22.24 5.83
C ARG A 92 -9.56 -21.46 5.54
N LEU A 93 -9.54 -20.14 5.66
CA LEU A 93 -10.70 -19.30 5.37
C LEU A 93 -11.16 -19.41 3.90
N VAL A 94 -10.23 -19.41 2.94
CA VAL A 94 -10.55 -19.61 1.52
C VAL A 94 -11.23 -20.96 1.28
N ARG A 95 -10.70 -22.04 1.87
CA ARG A 95 -11.32 -23.39 1.75
C ARG A 95 -12.73 -23.42 2.33
N MET A 96 -12.94 -22.81 3.49
CA MET A 96 -14.27 -22.71 4.11
C MET A 96 -15.23 -21.91 3.22
N CYS A 97 -14.78 -20.78 2.66
CA CYS A 97 -15.56 -19.93 1.76
C CYS A 97 -16.00 -20.67 0.49
N LEU A 98 -15.08 -21.37 -0.17
CA LEU A 98 -15.38 -22.17 -1.36
C LEU A 98 -16.32 -23.34 -1.07
N ALA A 99 -16.31 -23.88 0.15
CA ALA A 99 -17.19 -24.98 0.54
C ALA A 99 -18.65 -24.56 0.74
N VAL A 100 -18.95 -23.25 0.85
CA VAL A 100 -20.31 -22.76 1.13
C VAL A 100 -20.86 -21.83 0.08
N THR A 101 -20.01 -21.13 -0.68
CA THR A 101 -20.49 -20.15 -1.66
C THR A 101 -21.25 -20.81 -2.82
N THR A 102 -22.34 -20.17 -3.23
CA THR A 102 -23.12 -20.55 -4.43
C THR A 102 -22.88 -19.59 -5.59
N ALA A 103 -22.01 -18.59 -5.42
CA ALA A 103 -21.72 -17.59 -6.44
C ALA A 103 -20.76 -18.16 -7.50
N THR A 104 -20.99 -17.79 -8.76
CA THR A 104 -20.09 -18.17 -9.88
C THR A 104 -18.77 -17.40 -9.85
N ARG A 105 -18.70 -16.26 -9.14
CA ARG A 105 -17.50 -15.45 -8.93
C ARG A 105 -17.42 -14.96 -7.48
N PRO A 106 -17.10 -15.85 -6.53
CA PRO A 106 -17.11 -15.50 -5.11
C PRO A 106 -15.84 -14.73 -4.71
N PRO A 107 -15.88 -13.94 -3.62
CA PRO A 107 -14.70 -13.26 -3.09
C PRO A 107 -13.72 -14.18 -2.33
N CYS A 108 -13.80 -15.51 -2.51
CA CYS A 108 -12.99 -16.51 -1.82
C CYS A 108 -11.54 -16.57 -2.35
N ASN A 109 -10.76 -15.54 -2.08
CA ASN A 109 -9.36 -15.43 -2.50
C ASN A 109 -8.52 -14.86 -1.35
N ALA A 110 -7.37 -15.45 -1.04
CA ALA A 110 -6.49 -15.03 0.05
C ALA A 110 -5.93 -13.61 -0.13
N GLN A 111 -5.95 -13.09 -1.36
CA GLN A 111 -5.57 -11.71 -1.68
C GLN A 111 -6.66 -10.69 -1.36
N ASN A 112 -7.90 -11.13 -1.13
CA ASN A 112 -8.94 -10.29 -0.58
C ASN A 112 -8.80 -10.19 0.94
N SER A 113 -9.47 -9.21 1.56
CA SER A 113 -9.45 -9.05 3.01
C SER A 113 -10.09 -10.22 3.75
N CYS A 114 -9.59 -10.53 4.95
CA CYS A 114 -10.20 -11.59 5.78
C CYS A 114 -11.68 -11.30 6.09
N GLU A 115 -12.03 -10.02 6.25
CA GLU A 115 -13.39 -9.58 6.49
C GLU A 115 -14.32 -9.92 5.32
N LEU A 116 -13.88 -9.67 4.09
CA LEU A 116 -14.67 -9.97 2.90
C LEU A 116 -14.91 -11.48 2.75
N ILE A 117 -13.85 -12.29 2.93
CA ILE A 117 -13.94 -13.77 2.87
C ILE A 117 -14.87 -14.28 3.99
N THR A 118 -14.69 -13.78 5.21
CA THR A 118 -15.49 -14.19 6.38
C THR A 118 -16.96 -13.80 6.24
N SER A 119 -17.25 -12.63 5.69
CA SER A 119 -18.62 -12.17 5.46
C SER A 119 -19.35 -13.05 4.45
N GLU A 120 -18.64 -13.49 3.39
CA GLU A 120 -19.20 -14.44 2.42
C GLU A 120 -19.46 -15.82 3.04
N ILE A 121 -18.57 -16.30 3.94
CA ILE A 121 -18.80 -17.54 4.70
C ILE A 121 -20.09 -17.41 5.53
N LYS A 122 -20.23 -16.32 6.32
CA LYS A 122 -21.43 -16.08 7.14
C LYS A 122 -22.70 -16.03 6.30
N ARG A 123 -22.68 -15.24 5.22
CA ARG A 123 -23.81 -15.11 4.28
C ARG A 123 -24.23 -16.47 3.72
N SER A 124 -23.27 -17.24 3.22
CA SER A 124 -23.53 -18.53 2.58
C SER A 124 -23.95 -19.61 3.59
N CYS A 125 -23.34 -19.67 4.77
CA CYS A 125 -23.74 -20.57 5.85
C CYS A 125 -25.19 -20.35 6.30
N ARG A 126 -25.69 -19.10 6.27
CA ARG A 126 -27.10 -18.78 6.56
C ARG A 126 -28.04 -19.29 5.47
N LEU A 127 -27.61 -19.33 4.21
CA LEU A 127 -28.41 -19.80 3.08
C LEU A 127 -28.53 -21.33 3.02
N LEU A 128 -27.50 -22.07 3.44
CA LEU A 128 -27.45 -23.54 3.31
C LEU A 128 -28.33 -24.32 4.31
N GLY A 129 -28.84 -23.68 5.37
CA GLY A 129 -29.78 -24.30 6.30
C GLY A 129 -29.27 -25.61 6.94
N LYS A 130 -30.00 -26.71 6.76
CA LYS A 130 -29.70 -28.03 7.35
C LYS A 130 -28.57 -28.80 6.64
N GLY A 131 -28.21 -28.45 5.41
CA GLY A 131 -27.15 -29.09 4.63
C GLY A 131 -25.76 -28.46 4.79
N ALA A 132 -25.63 -27.48 5.68
CA ALA A 132 -24.40 -26.71 5.82
C ALA A 132 -23.27 -27.53 6.49
N PRO A 133 -21.99 -27.31 6.11
CA PRO A 133 -20.85 -27.88 6.81
C PRO A 133 -20.84 -27.59 8.32
N SER A 134 -20.22 -28.47 9.11
CA SER A 134 -20.20 -28.38 10.59
C SER A 134 -19.61 -27.07 11.12
N PHE A 135 -18.61 -26.51 10.42
CA PHE A 135 -18.00 -25.24 10.79
C PHE A 135 -18.97 -24.05 10.67
N CYS A 136 -20.07 -24.16 9.93
CA CYS A 136 -21.06 -23.09 9.83
C CYS A 136 -21.73 -22.78 11.17
N ARG A 137 -21.58 -23.64 12.20
CA ARG A 137 -22.04 -23.33 13.56
C ARG A 137 -21.32 -22.13 14.17
N ASP A 138 -20.06 -21.90 13.80
CA ASP A 138 -19.25 -20.78 14.32
C ASP A 138 -19.52 -19.46 13.57
N TYR A 139 -20.34 -19.48 12.51
CA TYR A 139 -20.57 -18.36 11.58
C TYR A 139 -22.05 -17.98 11.40
N ARG A 140 -22.96 -18.55 12.20
CA ARG A 140 -24.41 -18.23 12.14
C ARG A 140 -24.72 -16.96 12.93
#